data_AF-A0A8T5W1E7-F1
#
_entry.id   AF-A0A8T5W1E7-F1
#
_cell.length_a   1.000
_cell.length_b   1.000
_cell.length_c   1.000
_cell.angle_alpha   90.00
_cell.angle_beta   90.00
_cell.angle_gamma   90.00
#
_symmetry.space_group_name_H-M   'P 1'
#
loop_
_entity.id
_entity.type
_entity.pdbx_description
1 polymer ?
#
loop_
_entity_poly.entity_id
_entity_poly.type
_entity_poly.pdbx_seq_one_letter_code
_entity_poly.pdbx_strand_id
1 'polypeptide(L)'
;MNPIVVKKGFTEEYIERGNKEKLVQQIRGAFERIRKGKELMLIEGTGHAGVGAVIDLSNASVAKLLGSKVLLISIGGIGRPIDEIVINKALFDQEGVEVLGVVINKVLPAKYDKIKAITQKGLERKGIKLFGVIPFQQSLTYPTMEQIQEASQSRVLCGEEYLDNKVVNILVAAMEPYHALGHIKPHSLVIVPGDRDDIILAIIAGSKSEIEDDFEVAGMVLTGGFAPHVKIRRLMKSCNFSILASGNDTYTTTKRIHERRVKIRSTDEDKVKETEKLVSQYVDIEGLVQRM
;
A
#
# COMPACT_ATOMS: atom_id res chain seq x y z
N MET A 1 -16.86 -2.57 4.79
CA MET A 1 -17.35 -3.71 3.97
C MET A 1 -17.67 -3.18 2.59
N ASN A 2 -17.18 -3.79 1.52
CA ASN A 2 -17.47 -3.36 0.15
C ASN A 2 -18.83 -3.96 -0.29
N PRO A 3 -19.89 -3.15 -0.50
CA PRO A 3 -21.21 -3.66 -0.85
C PRO A 3 -21.29 -4.25 -2.27
N ILE A 4 -20.37 -3.87 -3.17
CA ILE A 4 -20.34 -4.33 -4.56
C ILE A 4 -18.96 -4.87 -4.90
N VAL A 5 -18.88 -6.18 -5.15
CA VAL A 5 -17.63 -6.84 -5.56
C VAL A 5 -17.62 -6.97 -7.08
N VAL A 6 -16.84 -6.12 -7.75
CA VAL A 6 -16.63 -6.17 -9.19
C VAL A 6 -15.64 -7.30 -9.52
N LYS A 7 -16.16 -8.47 -9.88
CA LYS A 7 -15.36 -9.64 -10.31
C LYS A 7 -15.08 -9.59 -11.81
N LYS A 8 -14.17 -10.46 -12.29
CA LYS A 8 -13.94 -10.64 -13.74
C LYS A 8 -15.27 -10.96 -14.44
N GLY A 9 -15.56 -10.27 -15.55
CA GLY A 9 -16.81 -10.41 -16.31
C GLY A 9 -17.96 -9.51 -15.83
N PHE A 10 -17.93 -9.00 -14.59
CA PHE A 10 -19.04 -8.23 -14.01
C PHE A 10 -19.44 -7.00 -14.82
N THR A 11 -18.46 -6.24 -15.34
CA THR A 11 -18.74 -5.02 -16.09
C THR A 11 -19.34 -5.30 -17.46
N GLU A 12 -18.95 -6.40 -18.11
CA GLU A 12 -19.53 -6.84 -19.39
C GLU A 12 -20.99 -7.26 -19.18
N GLU A 13 -21.25 -8.11 -18.17
CA GLU A 13 -22.60 -8.54 -17.80
C GLU A 13 -23.50 -7.34 -17.45
N TYR A 14 -22.97 -6.34 -16.74
CA TYR A 14 -23.72 -5.14 -16.41
C TYR A 14 -24.05 -4.31 -17.65
N ILE A 15 -23.13 -4.17 -18.62
CA ILE A 15 -23.43 -3.44 -19.86
C ILE A 15 -24.55 -4.14 -20.65
N GLU A 16 -24.57 -5.48 -20.65
CA GLU A 16 -25.59 -6.23 -21.38
C GLU A 16 -26.96 -6.25 -20.68
N ARG A 17 -26.97 -6.40 -19.34
CA ARG A 17 -28.18 -6.74 -18.56
C ARG A 17 -28.22 -6.09 -17.17
N GLY A 18 -27.50 -4.99 -17.00
CA GLY A 18 -27.32 -4.31 -15.72
C GLY A 18 -28.63 -3.90 -15.06
N ASN A 19 -28.62 -3.92 -13.73
CA ASN A 19 -29.74 -3.45 -12.91
C ASN A 19 -29.18 -2.49 -11.86
N LYS A 20 -29.27 -1.19 -12.17
CA LYS A 20 -28.76 -0.12 -11.32
C LYS A 20 -29.50 -0.08 -9.99
N GLU A 21 -30.82 -0.25 -10.00
CA GLU A 21 -31.68 -0.15 -8.82
C GLU A 21 -31.27 -1.17 -7.75
N LYS A 22 -30.96 -2.40 -8.17
CA LYS A 22 -30.46 -3.47 -7.29
C LYS A 22 -29.14 -3.07 -6.62
N LEU A 23 -28.19 -2.53 -7.37
CA LEU A 23 -26.91 -2.08 -6.82
C LEU A 23 -27.08 -0.88 -5.87
N VAL A 24 -27.95 0.06 -6.22
CA VAL A 24 -28.32 1.20 -5.37
C VAL A 24 -28.91 0.72 -4.04
N GLN A 25 -29.82 -0.25 -4.06
CA GLN A 25 -30.40 -0.84 -2.84
C GLN A 25 -29.33 -1.50 -1.96
N GLN A 26 -28.36 -2.21 -2.57
CA GLN A 26 -27.24 -2.81 -1.83
C GLN A 26 -26.35 -1.75 -1.16
N ILE A 27 -26.00 -0.68 -1.88
CA ILE A 27 -25.20 0.42 -1.35
C ILE A 27 -25.94 1.10 -0.19
N ARG A 28 -27.20 1.51 -0.39
CA ARG A 28 -28.01 2.16 0.65
C ARG A 28 -28.20 1.27 1.87
N GLY A 29 -28.53 0.00 1.66
CA GLY A 29 -28.72 -0.96 2.74
C GLY A 29 -27.44 -1.23 3.55
N ALA A 30 -26.27 -1.19 2.91
CA ALA A 30 -25.00 -1.27 3.62
C ALA A 30 -24.67 0.02 4.38
N PHE A 31 -24.89 1.17 3.75
CA PHE A 31 -24.65 2.48 4.36
C PHE A 31 -25.51 2.69 5.61
N GLU A 32 -26.83 2.50 5.53
CA GLU A 32 -27.75 2.71 6.66
C GLU A 32 -27.46 1.76 7.83
N ARG A 33 -27.07 0.51 7.54
CA ARG A 33 -26.68 -0.46 8.57
C ARG A 33 -25.46 0.00 9.37
N ILE A 34 -24.46 0.55 8.70
CA ILE A 34 -23.21 1.00 9.34
C ILE A 34 -23.39 2.37 10.01
N ARG A 35 -24.21 3.25 9.41
CA ARG A 35 -24.50 4.59 9.91
C ARG A 35 -25.23 4.59 11.25
N LYS A 36 -26.05 3.56 11.53
CA LYS A 36 -26.89 3.51 12.74
C LYS A 36 -26.06 3.74 14.01
N GLY A 37 -26.39 4.81 14.75
CA GLY A 37 -25.71 5.17 16.00
C GLY A 37 -24.30 5.74 15.83
N LYS A 38 -23.95 6.24 14.64
CA LYS A 38 -22.68 6.90 14.34
C LYS A 38 -22.90 8.36 13.99
N GLU A 39 -22.09 9.24 14.57
CA GLU A 39 -22.12 10.69 14.30
C GLU A 39 -21.42 11.05 12.99
N LEU A 40 -20.39 10.27 12.64
CA LEU A 40 -19.57 10.48 11.45
C LEU A 40 -19.42 9.17 10.66
N MET A 41 -19.50 9.28 9.34
CA MET A 41 -19.27 8.18 8.41
C MET A 41 -18.14 8.56 7.44
N LEU A 42 -17.04 7.81 7.50
CA LEU A 42 -15.96 7.92 6.51
C LEU A 42 -16.18 6.89 5.40
N ILE A 43 -16.32 7.36 4.16
CA ILE A 43 -16.55 6.53 2.98
C ILE A 43 -15.32 6.62 2.08
N GLU A 44 -14.62 5.51 1.90
CA GLU A 44 -13.50 5.43 0.96
C GLU A 44 -14.01 5.18 -0.46
N GLY A 45 -13.77 6.14 -1.36
CA GLY A 45 -13.97 5.97 -2.80
C GLY A 45 -12.77 5.28 -3.46
N THR A 46 -12.94 4.78 -4.68
CA THR A 46 -11.85 4.09 -5.40
C THR A 46 -11.31 4.93 -6.55
N GLY A 47 -10.01 5.21 -6.57
CA GLY A 47 -9.37 5.86 -7.73
C GLY A 47 -9.82 7.31 -7.94
N HIS A 48 -10.48 7.59 -9.06
CA HIS A 48 -10.91 8.93 -9.48
C HIS A 48 -12.45 9.05 -9.47
N ALA A 49 -13.00 10.26 -9.56
CA ALA A 49 -14.43 10.58 -9.47
C ALA A 49 -15.33 9.72 -10.38
N GLY A 50 -14.81 9.32 -11.54
CA GLY A 50 -15.53 8.54 -12.56
C GLY A 50 -15.43 7.01 -12.42
N VAL A 51 -14.62 6.49 -11.50
CA VAL A 51 -14.54 5.03 -11.29
C VAL A 51 -15.90 4.51 -10.87
N GLY A 52 -16.39 3.48 -11.58
CA GLY A 52 -17.74 2.96 -11.45
C GLY A 52 -18.75 3.48 -12.48
N ALA A 53 -18.36 4.43 -13.34
CA ALA A 53 -19.23 4.95 -14.40
C ALA A 53 -19.71 3.85 -15.38
N VAL A 54 -18.91 2.82 -15.62
CA VAL A 54 -19.28 1.64 -16.43
C VAL A 54 -20.50 0.88 -15.86
N ILE A 55 -20.78 1.05 -14.57
CA ILE A 55 -21.93 0.45 -13.87
C ILE A 55 -22.91 1.50 -13.35
N ASP A 56 -22.93 2.70 -13.97
CA ASP A 56 -23.77 3.85 -13.62
C ASP A 56 -23.66 4.35 -12.16
N LEU A 57 -22.60 3.95 -11.47
CA LEU A 57 -22.36 4.20 -10.05
C LEU A 57 -20.94 4.69 -9.87
N SER A 58 -20.62 5.82 -10.53
CA SER A 58 -19.35 6.51 -10.33
C SER A 58 -19.20 6.96 -8.87
N ASN A 59 -17.97 7.21 -8.40
CA ASN A 59 -17.78 7.79 -7.06
C ASN A 59 -18.58 9.08 -6.86
N ALA A 60 -18.72 9.93 -7.90
CA ALA A 60 -19.55 11.13 -7.86
C ALA A 60 -21.05 10.80 -7.70
N SER A 61 -21.55 9.85 -8.48
CA SER A 61 -22.96 9.41 -8.41
C SER A 61 -23.27 8.73 -7.06
N VAL A 62 -22.33 7.95 -6.51
CA VAL A 62 -22.46 7.32 -5.17
C VAL A 62 -22.40 8.37 -4.06
N ALA A 63 -21.51 9.36 -4.16
CA ALA A 63 -21.45 10.44 -3.18
C ALA A 63 -22.77 11.24 -3.13
N LYS A 64 -23.34 11.55 -4.30
CA LYS A 64 -24.68 12.13 -4.42
C LYS A 64 -25.76 11.24 -3.81
N LEU A 65 -25.74 9.94 -4.13
CA LEU A 65 -26.71 8.96 -3.63
C LEU A 65 -26.75 8.91 -2.10
N LEU A 66 -25.60 9.05 -1.45
CA LEU A 66 -25.42 8.98 -0.01
C LEU A 66 -25.48 10.36 0.68
N GLY A 67 -25.57 11.45 -0.08
CA GLY A 67 -25.52 12.81 0.45
C GLY A 67 -24.19 13.15 1.13
N SER A 68 -23.09 12.53 0.71
CA SER A 68 -21.77 12.73 1.31
C SER A 68 -21.00 13.85 0.62
N LYS A 69 -20.25 14.63 1.40
CA LYS A 69 -19.23 15.56 0.90
C LYS A 69 -17.93 14.81 0.58
N VAL A 70 -17.07 15.40 -0.24
CA VAL A 70 -15.86 14.73 -0.76
C VAL A 70 -14.59 15.50 -0.41
N LEU A 71 -13.59 14.80 0.13
CA LEU A 71 -12.21 15.27 0.24
C LEU A 71 -11.37 14.54 -0.81
N LEU A 72 -10.72 15.29 -1.70
CA LEU A 72 -9.87 14.71 -2.74
C LEU A 72 -8.43 14.51 -2.22
N ILE A 73 -7.85 13.37 -2.54
CA ILE A 73 -6.44 13.06 -2.25
C ILE A 73 -5.68 12.95 -3.57
N SER A 74 -4.65 13.77 -3.75
CA SER A 74 -3.77 13.69 -4.93
C SER A 74 -2.33 13.38 -4.52
N ILE A 75 -1.55 12.85 -5.45
CA ILE A 75 -0.12 12.57 -5.23
C ILE A 75 0.71 13.86 -5.32
N GLY A 76 1.92 13.85 -4.77
CA GLY A 76 2.82 14.99 -4.79
C GLY A 76 3.24 15.43 -6.20
N GLY A 77 3.38 16.75 -6.39
CA GLY A 77 3.72 17.37 -7.66
C GLY A 77 3.06 18.74 -7.79
N ILE A 78 3.14 19.34 -8.98
CA ILE A 78 2.49 20.64 -9.27
C ILE A 78 1.47 20.48 -10.40
N GLY A 79 1.91 20.27 -11.65
CA GLY A 79 1.03 20.20 -12.82
C GLY A 79 0.00 19.07 -12.72
N ARG A 80 0.48 17.82 -12.79
CA ARG A 80 -0.37 16.63 -12.76
C ARG A 80 -1.38 16.62 -11.59
N PRO A 81 -1.00 16.90 -10.32
CA PRO A 81 -1.96 16.91 -9.23
C PRO A 81 -3.07 17.95 -9.41
N ILE A 82 -2.72 19.18 -9.80
CA ILE A 82 -3.72 20.25 -10.01
C ILE A 82 -4.66 19.87 -11.15
N ASP A 83 -4.13 19.35 -12.26
CA ASP A 83 -4.94 18.93 -13.40
C ASP A 83 -5.91 17.80 -13.02
N GLU A 84 -5.41 16.77 -12.33
CA GLU A 84 -6.24 15.67 -11.82
C GLU A 84 -7.32 16.19 -10.86
N ILE A 85 -6.97 17.07 -9.93
CA ILE A 85 -7.93 17.65 -8.97
C ILE A 85 -9.05 18.40 -9.69
N VAL A 86 -8.71 19.24 -10.67
CA VAL A 86 -9.70 20.03 -11.42
C VAL A 86 -10.64 19.12 -12.21
N ILE A 87 -10.11 18.11 -12.90
CA ILE A 87 -10.91 17.14 -13.66
C ILE A 87 -11.86 16.37 -12.73
N ASN A 88 -11.36 15.90 -11.59
CA ASN A 88 -12.16 15.16 -10.63
C ASN A 88 -13.25 16.02 -10.01
N LYS A 89 -12.91 17.24 -9.58
CA LYS A 89 -13.88 18.19 -9.02
C LYS A 89 -15.01 18.49 -10.01
N ALA A 90 -14.71 18.65 -11.30
CA ALA A 90 -15.72 18.94 -12.32
C ALA A 90 -16.85 17.89 -12.35
N LEU A 91 -16.54 16.60 -12.21
CA LEU A 91 -17.56 15.56 -12.20
C LEU A 91 -18.38 15.56 -10.90
N PHE A 92 -17.75 15.82 -9.74
CA PHE A 92 -18.48 16.00 -8.49
C PHE A 92 -19.42 17.22 -8.55
N ASP A 93 -18.94 18.34 -9.07
CA ASP A 93 -19.73 19.56 -9.26
C ASP A 93 -20.92 19.30 -10.20
N GLN A 94 -20.71 18.57 -11.31
CA GLN A 94 -21.77 18.19 -12.25
C GLN A 94 -22.86 17.34 -11.58
N GLU A 95 -22.49 16.48 -10.64
CA GLU A 95 -23.44 15.67 -9.87
C GLU A 95 -24.08 16.44 -8.69
N GLY A 96 -23.66 17.69 -8.44
CA GLY A 96 -24.12 18.50 -7.31
C GLY A 96 -23.53 18.07 -5.97
N VAL A 97 -22.36 17.44 -5.97
CA VAL A 97 -21.65 16.96 -4.78
C VAL A 97 -20.63 18.00 -4.34
N GLU A 98 -20.69 18.41 -3.07
CA GLU A 98 -19.74 19.35 -2.50
C GLU A 98 -18.35 18.69 -2.31
N VAL A 99 -17.33 19.28 -2.94
CA VAL A 99 -15.93 18.97 -2.67
C VAL A 99 -15.41 19.92 -1.60
N LEU A 100 -15.15 19.41 -0.40
CA LEU A 100 -14.63 20.17 0.74
C LEU A 100 -13.31 20.85 0.42
N GLY A 101 -12.45 20.15 -0.32
CA GLY A 101 -11.09 20.57 -0.65
C GLY A 101 -10.19 19.38 -1.00
N VAL A 102 -8.89 19.57 -0.79
CA VAL A 102 -7.82 18.66 -1.20
C VAL A 102 -6.79 18.44 -0.11
N VAL A 103 -6.22 17.24 -0.07
CA VAL A 103 -4.92 16.94 0.55
C VAL A 103 -3.96 16.42 -0.52
N ILE A 104 -2.74 16.95 -0.54
CA ILE A 104 -1.66 16.46 -1.42
C ILE A 104 -0.76 15.56 -0.60
N ASN A 105 -0.66 14.30 -0.99
CA ASN A 105 0.06 13.26 -0.26
C ASN A 105 1.34 12.81 -0.99
N LYS A 106 2.30 12.26 -0.25
CA LYS A 106 3.56 11.71 -0.78
C LYS A 106 4.43 12.76 -1.48
N VAL A 107 4.51 13.96 -0.93
CA VAL A 107 5.42 14.99 -1.43
C VAL A 107 6.86 14.68 -1.05
N LEU A 108 7.77 14.64 -2.01
CA LEU A 108 9.20 14.41 -1.72
C LEU A 108 9.71 15.43 -0.68
N PRO A 109 10.32 15.00 0.43
CA PRO A 109 10.75 15.89 1.52
C PRO A 109 11.62 17.05 1.02
N ALA A 110 12.59 16.78 0.13
CA ALA A 110 13.47 17.79 -0.46
C ALA A 110 12.76 18.86 -1.32
N LYS A 111 11.49 18.63 -1.69
CA LYS A 111 10.67 19.56 -2.50
C LYS A 111 9.46 20.07 -1.73
N TYR A 112 9.35 19.77 -0.44
CA TYR A 112 8.16 19.99 0.36
C TYR A 112 7.70 21.46 0.34
N ASP A 113 8.57 22.38 0.76
CA ASP A 113 8.21 23.80 0.89
C ASP A 113 7.81 24.42 -0.45
N LYS A 114 8.57 24.09 -1.50
CA LYS A 114 8.28 24.55 -2.86
C LYS A 114 6.92 24.04 -3.32
N ILE A 115 6.65 22.74 -3.17
CA ILE A 115 5.39 22.14 -3.63
C ILE A 115 4.23 22.74 -2.85
N LYS A 116 4.31 22.77 -1.51
CA LYS A 116 3.27 23.34 -0.64
C LYS A 116 2.91 24.77 -1.05
N ALA A 117 3.90 25.65 -1.19
CA ALA A 117 3.66 27.05 -1.54
C ALA A 117 3.04 27.22 -2.94
N ILE A 118 3.51 26.47 -3.95
CA ILE A 118 3.01 26.59 -5.31
C ILE A 118 1.63 25.97 -5.47
N THR A 119 1.40 24.79 -4.89
CA THR A 119 0.10 24.11 -4.99
C THR A 119 -0.99 24.87 -4.24
N GLN A 120 -0.65 25.50 -3.11
CA GLN A 120 -1.58 26.36 -2.40
C GLN A 120 -2.08 27.50 -3.31
N LYS A 121 -1.16 28.29 -3.89
CA LYS A 121 -1.52 29.37 -4.81
C LYS A 121 -2.28 28.87 -6.05
N GLY A 122 -1.88 27.72 -6.59
CA GLY A 122 -2.51 27.11 -7.74
C GLY A 122 -3.97 26.72 -7.49
N LEU A 123 -4.24 26.09 -6.33
CA LEU A 123 -5.59 25.66 -5.93
C LEU A 123 -6.46 26.83 -5.49
N GLU A 124 -5.92 27.83 -4.81
CA GLU A 124 -6.63 29.07 -4.45
C GLU A 124 -7.17 29.80 -5.70
N ARG A 125 -6.38 29.86 -6.78
CA ARG A 125 -6.83 30.42 -8.07
C ARG A 125 -7.99 29.66 -8.71
N LYS A 126 -8.23 28.42 -8.28
CA LYS A 126 -9.34 27.57 -8.72
C LYS A 126 -10.49 27.53 -7.71
N GLY A 127 -10.39 28.28 -6.61
CA GLY A 127 -11.37 28.26 -5.52
C GLY A 127 -11.39 26.93 -4.76
N ILE A 128 -10.29 26.17 -4.77
CA ILE A 128 -10.19 24.87 -4.11
C ILE A 128 -9.36 25.03 -2.84
N LYS A 129 -9.93 24.67 -1.69
CA LYS A 129 -9.24 24.69 -0.40
C LYS A 129 -8.20 23.55 -0.34
N LEU A 130 -6.96 23.91 -0.02
CA LEU A 130 -5.92 22.95 0.37
C LEU A 130 -5.96 22.77 1.89
N PHE A 131 -6.27 21.57 2.37
CA PHE A 131 -6.27 21.24 3.81
C PHE A 131 -4.91 20.77 4.29
N GLY A 132 -4.08 20.21 3.42
CA GLY A 132 -2.80 19.67 3.87
C GLY A 132 -1.89 19.22 2.74
N VAL A 133 -0.61 19.19 3.07
CA VAL A 133 0.44 18.64 2.22
C VAL A 133 1.28 17.71 3.08
N ILE A 134 1.22 16.40 2.79
CA ILE A 134 1.87 15.36 3.58
C ILE A 134 3.17 14.93 2.87
N PRO A 135 4.33 14.97 3.55
CA PRO A 135 5.57 14.50 2.97
C PRO A 135 5.53 12.97 2.77
N PHE A 136 6.30 12.49 1.80
CA PHE A 136 6.53 11.07 1.61
C PHE A 136 7.36 10.54 2.79
N GLN A 137 6.82 9.52 3.46
CA GLN A 137 7.49 8.83 4.55
C GLN A 137 7.85 7.40 4.14
N GLN A 138 9.15 7.12 4.07
CA GLN A 138 9.67 5.86 3.52
C GLN A 138 9.30 4.66 4.39
N SER A 139 9.24 4.82 5.72
CA SER A 139 8.89 3.75 6.65
C SER A 139 7.51 3.13 6.42
N LEU A 140 6.57 3.93 5.89
CA LEU A 140 5.23 3.45 5.53
C LEU A 140 5.23 2.52 4.31
N THR A 141 6.34 2.45 3.56
CA THR A 141 6.47 1.64 2.35
C THR A 141 7.14 0.29 2.59
N TYR A 142 7.71 0.04 3.77
CA TYR A 142 8.39 -1.22 4.08
C TYR A 142 7.37 -2.36 4.29
N PRO A 143 7.41 -3.43 3.48
CA PRO A 143 6.51 -4.57 3.68
C PRO A 143 6.90 -5.41 4.90
N THR A 144 5.96 -6.18 5.43
CA THR A 144 6.26 -7.31 6.34
C THR A 144 6.66 -8.56 5.55
N MET A 145 7.32 -9.52 6.21
CA MET A 145 7.58 -10.84 5.63
C MET A 145 6.28 -11.56 5.21
N GLU A 146 5.17 -11.37 5.93
CA GLU A 146 3.84 -11.84 5.53
C GLU A 146 3.39 -11.23 4.18
N GLN A 147 3.58 -9.93 4.00
CA GLN A 147 3.25 -9.25 2.75
C GLN A 147 4.15 -9.71 1.59
N ILE A 148 5.41 -10.01 1.87
CA ILE A 148 6.35 -10.63 0.92
C ILE A 148 5.87 -12.04 0.54
N GLN A 149 5.43 -12.85 1.51
CA GLN A 149 4.89 -14.18 1.27
C GLN A 149 3.68 -14.12 0.33
N GLU A 150 2.72 -13.24 0.60
CA GLU A 150 1.55 -13.06 -0.26
C GLU A 150 1.92 -12.59 -1.67
N ALA A 151 2.83 -11.61 -1.77
CA ALA A 151 3.25 -11.05 -3.05
C ALA A 151 3.94 -12.09 -3.93
N SER A 152 4.84 -12.87 -3.32
CA SER A 152 5.62 -13.89 -4.00
C SER A 152 4.85 -15.20 -4.21
N GLN A 153 3.65 -15.35 -3.62
CA GLN A 153 2.90 -16.61 -3.55
C GLN A 153 3.74 -17.75 -2.98
N SER A 154 4.57 -17.43 -2.00
CA SER A 154 5.49 -18.39 -1.40
C SER A 154 4.85 -19.13 -0.23
N ARG A 155 5.36 -20.32 0.07
CA ARG A 155 5.05 -21.04 1.31
C ARG A 155 6.12 -20.78 2.36
N VAL A 156 5.76 -20.77 3.63
CA VAL A 156 6.72 -20.70 4.74
C VAL A 156 7.40 -22.07 4.88
N LEU A 157 8.74 -22.07 4.97
CA LEU A 157 9.53 -23.25 5.30
C LEU A 157 9.88 -23.33 6.79
N CYS A 158 10.15 -22.18 7.42
CA CYS A 158 10.40 -22.02 8.84
C CYS A 158 10.24 -20.55 9.26
N GLY A 159 10.12 -20.32 10.58
CA GLY A 159 10.08 -18.98 11.17
C GLY A 159 8.74 -18.29 10.95
N GLU A 160 7.62 -18.98 11.20
CA GLU A 160 6.28 -18.39 11.08
C GLU A 160 6.09 -17.22 12.07
N GLU A 161 6.74 -17.30 13.23
CA GLU A 161 6.76 -16.28 14.27
C GLU A 161 7.45 -14.97 13.85
N TYR A 162 8.22 -14.97 12.74
CA TYR A 162 8.95 -13.81 12.24
C TYR A 162 8.29 -13.16 11.01
N LEU A 163 7.05 -13.55 10.66
CA LEU A 163 6.35 -13.00 9.50
C LEU A 163 6.03 -11.50 9.63
N ASP A 164 6.03 -10.96 10.84
CA ASP A 164 5.81 -9.54 11.10
C ASP A 164 7.06 -8.67 10.90
N ASN A 165 8.24 -9.28 10.72
CA ASN A 165 9.49 -8.57 10.46
C ASN A 165 9.35 -7.64 9.25
N LYS A 166 9.79 -6.40 9.40
CA LYS A 166 9.79 -5.41 8.31
C LYS A 166 10.98 -5.66 7.39
N VAL A 167 10.77 -5.45 6.10
CA VAL A 167 11.81 -5.51 5.08
C VAL A 167 12.12 -4.10 4.61
N VAL A 168 13.33 -3.64 4.89
CA VAL A 168 13.82 -2.31 4.50
C VAL A 168 14.67 -2.40 3.23
N ASN A 169 15.50 -3.44 3.16
CA ASN A 169 16.46 -3.66 2.09
C ASN A 169 16.13 -4.98 1.38
N ILE A 170 16.31 -5.04 0.06
CA ILE A 170 16.13 -6.26 -0.72
C ILE A 170 17.44 -6.57 -1.44
N LEU A 171 17.97 -7.76 -1.21
CA LEU A 171 19.19 -8.27 -1.83
C LEU A 171 18.85 -9.51 -2.67
N VAL A 172 19.15 -9.46 -3.96
CA VAL A 172 19.12 -10.65 -4.82
C VAL A 172 20.50 -11.29 -4.82
N ALA A 173 20.66 -12.37 -4.06
CA ALA A 173 21.93 -13.07 -3.87
C ALA A 173 22.16 -14.10 -4.99
N ALA A 174 22.62 -13.62 -6.14
CA ALA A 174 23.06 -14.45 -7.27
C ALA A 174 24.60 -14.54 -7.41
N MET A 175 25.33 -13.83 -6.55
CA MET A 175 26.80 -13.71 -6.54
C MET A 175 27.47 -14.75 -5.61
N GLU A 176 28.78 -14.61 -5.38
CA GLU A 176 29.49 -15.44 -4.39
C GLU A 176 29.10 -15.07 -2.95
N PRO A 177 29.11 -16.03 -2.00
CA PRO A 177 28.64 -15.78 -0.63
C PRO A 177 29.32 -14.62 0.09
N TYR A 178 30.63 -14.46 -0.05
CA TYR A 178 31.38 -13.38 0.60
C TYR A 178 30.89 -11.98 0.15
N HIS A 179 30.60 -11.81 -1.14
CA HIS A 179 30.03 -10.57 -1.65
C HIS A 179 28.60 -10.34 -1.17
N ALA A 180 27.78 -11.39 -1.10
CA ALA A 180 26.41 -11.28 -0.61
C ALA A 180 26.36 -10.82 0.86
N LEU A 181 27.23 -11.34 1.71
CA LEU A 181 27.30 -10.96 3.13
C LEU A 181 27.62 -9.46 3.31
N GLY A 182 28.54 -8.91 2.52
CA GLY A 182 28.89 -7.48 2.57
C GLY A 182 27.79 -6.52 2.07
N HIS A 183 26.71 -7.05 1.50
CA HIS A 183 25.55 -6.26 1.06
C HIS A 183 24.35 -6.37 2.03
N ILE A 184 24.46 -7.18 3.07
CA ILE A 184 23.42 -7.24 4.11
C ILE A 184 23.51 -5.98 4.97
N LYS A 185 22.34 -5.44 5.27
CA LYS A 185 22.10 -4.25 6.08
C LYS A 185 20.96 -4.59 7.03
N PRO A 186 20.68 -3.74 8.03
CA PRO A 186 19.57 -3.98 8.93
C PRO A 186 18.25 -4.21 8.17
N HIS A 187 17.48 -5.18 8.64
CA HIS A 187 16.20 -5.59 8.04
C HIS A 187 16.27 -5.97 6.53
N SER A 188 17.29 -6.71 6.11
CA SER A 188 17.43 -7.20 4.73
C SER A 188 16.59 -8.43 4.42
N LEU A 189 15.87 -8.41 3.30
CA LEU A 189 15.32 -9.59 2.64
C LEU A 189 16.33 -10.15 1.63
N VAL A 190 16.70 -11.41 1.78
CA VAL A 190 17.60 -12.10 0.86
C VAL A 190 16.82 -13.01 -0.07
N ILE A 191 16.89 -12.76 -1.38
CA ILE A 191 16.29 -13.60 -2.43
C ILE A 191 17.40 -14.43 -3.07
N VAL A 192 17.30 -15.76 -3.00
CA VAL A 192 18.38 -16.67 -3.42
C VAL A 192 17.78 -17.92 -4.10
N PRO A 193 18.40 -18.46 -5.16
CA PRO A 193 18.01 -19.76 -5.71
C PRO A 193 18.09 -20.87 -4.66
N GLY A 194 17.09 -21.75 -4.60
CA GLY A 194 17.01 -22.80 -3.56
C GLY A 194 18.08 -23.89 -3.65
N ASP A 195 18.85 -23.93 -4.73
CA ASP A 195 19.99 -24.83 -4.97
C ASP A 195 21.36 -24.21 -4.61
N ARG A 196 21.40 -22.92 -4.22
CA ARG A 196 22.61 -22.23 -3.73
C ARG A 196 22.83 -22.46 -2.24
N ASP A 197 23.08 -23.73 -1.91
CA ASP A 197 23.34 -24.21 -0.56
C ASP A 197 24.50 -23.47 0.14
N ASP A 198 25.51 -23.03 -0.62
CA ASP A 198 26.66 -22.25 -0.17
C ASP A 198 26.25 -20.87 0.37
N ILE A 199 25.42 -20.12 -0.37
CA ILE A 199 24.91 -18.82 0.08
C ILE A 199 23.98 -19.04 1.27
N ILE A 200 23.03 -19.97 1.18
CA ILE A 200 22.05 -20.20 2.24
C ILE A 200 22.77 -20.48 3.56
N LEU A 201 23.80 -21.34 3.54
CA LEU A 201 24.60 -21.63 4.72
C LEU A 201 25.37 -20.40 5.23
N ALA A 202 25.97 -19.61 4.34
CA ALA A 202 26.70 -18.40 4.71
C ALA A 202 25.78 -17.38 5.42
N ILE A 203 24.56 -17.19 4.91
CA ILE A 203 23.58 -16.26 5.49
C ILE A 203 23.12 -16.75 6.87
N ILE A 204 22.84 -18.05 7.02
CA ILE A 204 22.46 -18.65 8.31
C ILE A 204 23.60 -18.56 9.32
N ALA A 205 24.85 -18.75 8.89
CA ALA A 205 26.01 -18.62 9.76
C ALA A 205 26.23 -17.15 10.16
N GLY A 206 26.07 -16.24 9.20
CA GLY A 206 26.19 -14.80 9.41
C GLY A 206 25.16 -14.26 10.40
N SER A 207 23.91 -14.68 10.29
CA SER A 207 22.84 -14.20 11.18
C SER A 207 22.99 -14.63 12.65
N LYS A 208 23.80 -15.65 12.91
CA LYS A 208 24.10 -16.16 14.25
C LYS A 208 25.37 -15.58 14.86
N SER A 209 26.18 -14.99 14.00
CA SER A 209 27.49 -14.49 14.36
C SER A 209 27.35 -12.98 14.55
N GLU A 210 27.91 -12.41 15.61
CA GLU A 210 28.03 -10.97 15.80
C GLU A 210 29.10 -10.41 14.84
N ILE A 211 28.96 -10.67 13.52
CA ILE A 211 29.98 -10.34 12.52
C ILE A 211 30.15 -8.83 12.46
N GLU A 212 29.04 -8.09 12.47
CA GLU A 212 28.97 -6.63 12.51
C GLU A 212 27.64 -6.21 13.17
N ASP A 213 27.61 -5.09 13.91
CA ASP A 213 26.41 -4.56 14.58
C ASP A 213 25.24 -4.30 13.61
N ASP A 214 25.53 -4.15 12.31
CA ASP A 214 24.56 -3.83 11.25
C ASP A 214 24.11 -5.05 10.41
N PHE A 215 24.50 -6.28 10.79
CA PHE A 215 24.08 -7.49 10.09
C PHE A 215 22.73 -8.00 10.61
N GLU A 216 21.64 -7.76 9.86
CA GLU A 216 20.32 -8.28 10.23
C GLU A 216 19.54 -8.75 9.01
N VAL A 217 19.06 -10.00 9.07
CA VAL A 217 18.22 -10.59 8.04
C VAL A 217 16.78 -10.56 8.52
N ALA A 218 15.92 -9.78 7.84
CA ALA A 218 14.49 -9.78 8.10
C ALA A 218 13.83 -11.09 7.65
N GLY A 219 14.35 -11.67 6.55
CA GLY A 219 13.88 -12.94 6.02
C GLY A 219 14.58 -13.36 4.73
N MET A 220 14.27 -14.57 4.27
CA MET A 220 14.86 -15.14 3.05
C MET A 220 13.77 -15.72 2.13
N VAL A 221 13.92 -15.59 0.82
CA VAL A 221 13.05 -16.22 -0.18
C VAL A 221 13.90 -17.13 -1.07
N LEU A 222 13.61 -18.43 -1.02
CA LEU A 222 14.20 -19.44 -1.88
C LEU A 222 13.40 -19.53 -3.19
N THR A 223 14.07 -19.39 -4.33
CA THR A 223 13.45 -19.35 -5.66
C THR A 223 13.79 -20.58 -6.51
N GLY A 224 13.10 -20.73 -7.64
CA GLY A 224 13.33 -21.80 -8.61
C GLY A 224 12.68 -23.14 -8.25
N GLY A 225 11.93 -23.22 -7.15
CA GLY A 225 11.29 -24.46 -6.72
C GLY A 225 12.26 -25.53 -6.19
N PHE A 226 13.55 -25.22 -6.08
CA PHE A 226 14.56 -26.12 -5.55
C PHE A 226 14.47 -26.19 -4.02
N ALA A 227 14.66 -27.40 -3.48
CA ALA A 227 14.74 -27.61 -2.04
C ALA A 227 16.22 -27.71 -1.63
N PRO A 228 16.68 -26.94 -0.62
CA PRO A 228 18.04 -27.06 -0.12
C PRO A 228 18.33 -28.46 0.42
N HIS A 229 19.61 -28.81 0.49
CA HIS A 229 20.02 -30.11 1.01
C HIS A 229 19.48 -30.35 2.44
N VAL A 230 19.15 -31.61 2.77
CA VAL A 230 18.46 -32.00 4.02
C VAL A 230 19.18 -31.50 5.28
N LYS A 231 20.52 -31.45 5.26
CA LYS A 231 21.32 -30.92 6.37
C LYS A 231 21.12 -29.41 6.56
N ILE A 232 21.06 -28.64 5.48
CA ILE A 232 20.81 -27.19 5.54
C ILE A 232 19.39 -26.91 6.02
N ARG A 233 18.40 -27.68 5.55
CA ARG A 233 17.02 -27.58 6.04
C ARG A 233 16.88 -27.77 7.55
N ARG A 234 17.76 -28.55 8.18
CA ARG A 234 17.77 -28.67 9.65
C ARG A 234 18.32 -27.40 10.31
N LEU A 235 19.35 -26.78 9.74
CA LEU A 235 19.93 -25.53 10.23
C LEU A 235 18.96 -24.36 10.08
N MET A 236 18.20 -24.31 8.99
CA MET A 236 17.17 -23.29 8.72
C MET A 236 16.17 -23.13 9.89
N LYS A 237 15.81 -24.22 10.56
CA LYS A 237 14.88 -24.20 11.71
C LYS A 237 15.40 -23.45 12.94
N SER A 238 16.69 -23.16 12.99
CA SER A 238 17.34 -22.45 14.10
C SER A 238 17.64 -20.98 13.78
N CYS A 239 17.07 -20.45 12.69
CA CYS A 239 17.20 -19.05 12.31
C CYS A 239 16.18 -18.19 13.08
N ASN A 240 16.54 -16.93 13.30
CA ASN A 240 15.71 -15.89 13.90
C ASN A 240 14.96 -15.05 12.86
N PHE A 241 14.65 -15.64 11.69
CA PHE A 241 13.94 -14.98 10.60
C PHE A 241 13.14 -15.98 9.75
N SER A 242 12.12 -15.50 9.05
CA SER A 242 11.30 -16.35 8.18
C SER A 242 12.04 -16.76 6.91
N ILE A 243 11.92 -18.02 6.52
CA ILE A 243 12.38 -18.49 5.21
C ILE A 243 11.19 -18.97 4.40
N LEU A 244 11.03 -18.40 3.22
CA LEU A 244 9.95 -18.65 2.28
C LEU A 244 10.47 -19.45 1.08
N ALA A 245 9.60 -20.24 0.45
CA ALA A 245 9.89 -20.93 -0.80
C ALA A 245 8.88 -20.54 -1.88
N SER A 246 9.39 -19.98 -2.98
CA SER A 246 8.63 -19.69 -4.20
C SER A 246 8.92 -20.74 -5.27
N GLY A 247 7.87 -21.18 -5.97
CA GLY A 247 8.02 -22.01 -7.16
C GLY A 247 8.46 -21.24 -8.41
N ASN A 248 8.47 -19.89 -8.36
CA ASN A 248 8.88 -19.06 -9.49
C ASN A 248 10.40 -18.88 -9.52
N ASP A 249 10.95 -18.53 -10.68
CA ASP A 249 12.34 -18.13 -10.83
C ASP A 249 12.64 -16.82 -10.05
N THR A 250 13.94 -16.52 -9.90
CA THR A 250 14.43 -15.36 -9.15
C THR A 250 13.91 -14.03 -9.69
N TYR A 251 13.88 -13.85 -11.02
CA TYR A 251 13.42 -12.61 -11.62
C TYR A 251 11.92 -12.42 -11.39
N THR A 252 11.11 -13.44 -11.67
CA THR A 252 9.65 -13.39 -11.46
C THR A 252 9.30 -13.14 -10.00
N THR A 253 9.98 -13.82 -9.07
CA THR A 253 9.77 -13.63 -7.62
C THR A 253 10.10 -12.20 -7.19
N THR A 254 11.28 -11.70 -7.58
CA THR A 254 11.74 -10.34 -7.26
C THR A 254 10.80 -9.28 -7.84
N LYS A 255 10.38 -9.44 -9.10
CA LYS A 255 9.42 -8.55 -9.75
C LYS A 255 8.11 -8.48 -8.99
N ARG A 256 7.52 -9.63 -8.61
CA ARG A 256 6.26 -9.68 -7.85
C ARG A 256 6.36 -8.98 -6.50
N ILE A 257 7.50 -9.13 -5.82
CA ILE A 257 7.78 -8.44 -4.56
C ILE A 257 7.84 -6.92 -4.78
N HIS A 258 8.55 -6.43 -5.80
CA HIS A 258 8.64 -5.00 -6.09
C HIS A 258 7.33 -4.36 -6.58
N GLU A 259 6.53 -5.09 -7.37
CA GLU A 259 5.27 -4.56 -7.91
C GLU A 259 4.15 -4.53 -6.87
N ARG A 260 4.30 -5.24 -5.74
CA ARG A 260 3.30 -5.24 -4.67
C ARG A 260 3.27 -3.87 -4.00
N ARG A 261 2.14 -3.17 -4.14
CA ARG A 261 1.86 -1.98 -3.32
C ARG A 261 1.66 -2.38 -1.88
N VAL A 262 2.54 -1.92 -1.00
CA VAL A 262 2.40 -2.08 0.44
C VAL A 262 1.15 -1.33 0.90
N LYS A 263 0.27 -2.06 1.59
CA LYS A 263 -0.92 -1.52 2.25
C LYS A 263 -0.69 -1.56 3.74
N ILE A 264 -1.07 -0.50 4.43
CA ILE A 264 -1.10 -0.47 5.89
C ILE A 264 -2.26 -1.36 6.33
N ARG A 265 -1.96 -2.37 7.13
CA ARG A 265 -2.94 -3.26 7.77
C ARG A 265 -3.32 -2.70 9.14
N SER A 266 -4.45 -3.13 9.68
CA SER A 266 -4.85 -2.81 11.05
C SER A 266 -3.87 -3.36 12.10
N THR A 267 -3.04 -4.34 11.73
CA THR A 267 -1.99 -4.93 12.56
C THR A 267 -0.65 -4.20 12.45
N ASP A 268 -0.48 -3.25 11.52
CA ASP A 268 0.76 -2.48 11.36
C ASP A 268 0.80 -1.31 12.37
N GLU A 269 0.86 -1.58 13.68
CA GLU A 269 0.76 -0.55 14.74
C GLU A 269 1.71 0.63 14.54
N ASP A 270 2.98 0.38 14.19
CA ASP A 270 3.97 1.44 13.99
C ASP A 270 3.62 2.33 12.79
N LYS A 271 3.12 1.74 11.69
CA LYS A 271 2.70 2.51 10.51
C LYS A 271 1.44 3.30 10.80
N VAL A 272 0.53 2.76 11.62
CA VAL A 272 -0.68 3.47 12.04
C VAL A 272 -0.28 4.69 12.86
N LYS A 273 0.55 4.54 13.90
CA LYS A 273 1.07 5.65 14.72
C LYS A 273 1.80 6.71 13.89
N GLU A 274 2.65 6.28 12.97
CA GLU A 274 3.38 7.21 12.09
C GLU A 274 2.42 7.94 11.12
N THR A 275 1.38 7.26 10.63
CA THR A 275 0.35 7.88 9.79
C THR A 275 -0.47 8.90 10.58
N GLU A 276 -0.88 8.58 11.80
CA GLU A 276 -1.58 9.50 12.70
C GLU A 276 -0.75 10.76 12.93
N LYS A 277 0.53 10.59 13.28
CA LYS A 277 1.48 11.71 13.45
C LYS A 277 1.56 12.59 12.21
N LEU A 278 1.71 11.99 11.02
CA LEU A 278 1.79 12.74 9.77
C LEU A 278 0.48 13.50 9.49
N VAL A 279 -0.68 12.87 9.67
CA VAL A 279 -1.96 13.53 9.42
C VAL A 279 -2.17 14.67 10.41
N SER A 280 -1.92 14.46 11.71
CA SER A 280 -2.03 15.50 12.73
C SER A 280 -1.09 16.67 12.52
N GLN A 281 0.12 16.44 11.97
CA GLN A 281 1.10 17.50 11.75
C GLN A 281 0.85 18.29 10.45
N TYR A 282 0.33 17.64 9.41
CA TYR A 282 0.35 18.18 8.05
C TYR A 282 -1.02 18.47 7.45
N VAL A 283 -2.11 18.11 8.13
CA VAL A 283 -3.49 18.33 7.68
C VAL A 283 -4.25 19.18 8.69
N ASP A 284 -4.95 20.20 8.19
CA ASP A 284 -5.91 21.01 8.93
C ASP A 284 -7.20 20.21 9.20
N ILE A 285 -7.14 19.31 10.20
CA ILE A 285 -8.27 18.46 10.59
C ILE A 285 -9.40 19.30 11.18
N GLU A 286 -9.08 20.31 11.99
CA GLU A 286 -10.09 21.19 12.61
C GLU A 286 -10.89 21.94 11.54
N GLY A 287 -10.21 22.56 10.58
CA GLY A 287 -10.85 23.24 9.46
C GLY A 287 -11.63 22.28 8.54
N LEU A 288 -11.21 21.02 8.44
CA LEU A 288 -11.97 19.99 7.73
C LEU A 288 -13.27 19.65 8.46
N VAL A 289 -13.19 19.34 9.76
CA VAL A 289 -14.35 18.94 10.58
C VAL A 289 -15.38 20.06 10.67
N GLN A 290 -14.96 21.33 10.78
CA GLN A 290 -15.88 22.48 10.78
C GLN A 290 -16.70 22.62 9.48
N ARG A 291 -16.27 21.99 8.40
CA ARG A 291 -16.93 22.02 7.08
C ARG A 291 -17.75 20.75 6.79
N MET A 292 -17.67 19.72 7.63
CA MET A 292 -18.45 18.49 7.48
C MET A 292 -19.89 18.71 7.92
#